data_AF-L2GYI4-F1
#
_entry.id   AF-L2GYI4-F1
#
_cell.length_a   1.000
_cell.length_b   1.000
_cell.length_c   1.000
_cell.angle_alpha   90.00
_cell.angle_beta   90.00
_cell.angle_gamma   90.00
#
_symmetry.space_group_name_H-M   'P 1'
#
loop_
_entity.id
_entity.type
_entity.pdbx_description
1 polymer ?
#
loop_
_entity_poly.entity_id
_entity_poly.type
_entity_poly.pdbx_seq_one_letter_code
_entity_poly.pdbx_strand_id
1 'polypeptide(L)'
;MVQSFSSHLDPLTNIKTIKEYEMENEQLKNENFELKYQLSYYRNSGGADMQLVNREDFESLKRENVQLREQINAMVVENNKRVKTDGEKDRELLDHKNRERDYIARENEYRNVISSYKNMEADFMEKEKKYSKMISDLSATENNLCDQVKESNNLIEQLKIQNKANEEKNSYLEKKLKDTMCVLEALREDNNDNITNITKMNEQKKFYDNIVNEQAERIKNLEENNNFLGNEVKNTGTASKLREEENKRLINENKQLKSLLEDERRRTNDNLKEIEESKRRSEQSNRMQVENINEKAQQLVLDNRRLSSNLSEFESKLEHTRNEYEKILRKYNTLKNEHGAVINKHREEQSSIDGYRREITKLNNSIFNQRMFLNKMNEFLDHVRLQIKNIGGKVAKFQLNDRNKTVLGKLNIRCNVGINNLLKKLFKVIHDLRHKNSTLENEVSDISSFVKENRANNRTIKLIEEFSKEFEDARNGLNECRAYLERKGKENKLLKNELRKLRKCHRCVL
;
A
#
# COMPACT_ATOMS: atom_id res chain seq x y z
N MET A 1 8.07 -14.12 36.49
CA MET A 1 7.63 -13.81 37.86
C MET A 1 6.23 -14.38 38.03
N VAL A 2 6.11 -15.46 38.79
CA VAL A 2 4.83 -16.13 39.08
C VAL A 2 4.32 -15.53 40.39
N GLN A 3 3.23 -14.75 40.33
CA GLN A 3 2.56 -14.24 41.52
C GLN A 3 1.43 -15.18 41.93
N SER A 4 1.55 -15.65 43.16
CA SER A 4 0.69 -16.54 43.92
C SER A 4 -0.64 -15.88 44.27
N PHE A 5 -1.74 -16.61 44.03
CA PHE A 5 -3.06 -16.29 44.59
C PHE A 5 -3.10 -16.72 46.07
N SER A 6 -3.08 -15.74 46.97
CA SER A 6 -3.47 -15.90 48.38
C SER A 6 -4.94 -15.49 48.50
N SER A 7 -5.82 -16.46 48.72
CA SER A 7 -7.22 -16.25 49.05
C SER A 7 -7.36 -15.91 50.53
N HIS A 8 -7.68 -14.64 50.83
CA HIS A 8 -8.29 -14.25 52.10
C HIS A 8 -9.72 -14.80 52.15
N LEU A 9 -9.91 -15.86 52.92
CA LEU A 9 -11.22 -16.30 53.39
C LEU A 9 -11.37 -15.78 54.82
N ASP A 10 -12.17 -14.73 54.98
CA ASP A 10 -12.65 -14.33 56.31
C ASP A 10 -13.54 -15.47 56.87
N PRO A 11 -13.23 -16.03 58.05
CA PRO A 11 -14.09 -17.03 58.66
C PRO A 11 -15.41 -16.40 59.11
N LEU A 12 -16.52 -17.00 58.66
CA LEU A 12 -17.90 -16.69 59.06
C LEU A 12 -18.03 -16.62 60.58
N THR A 13 -18.11 -15.42 61.14
CA THR A 13 -18.19 -15.09 62.57
C THR A 13 -19.48 -15.52 63.27
N ASN A 14 -20.37 -16.29 62.61
CA ASN A 14 -21.71 -16.63 63.10
C ASN A 14 -21.97 -18.12 63.30
N ILE A 15 -20.93 -18.97 63.34
CA ILE A 15 -21.12 -20.39 63.67
C ILE A 15 -21.02 -20.55 65.19
N LYS A 16 -22.18 -20.59 65.86
CA LYS A 16 -22.28 -20.99 67.27
C LYS A 16 -21.63 -22.37 67.46
N THR A 17 -20.84 -22.50 68.50
CA THR A 17 -20.19 -23.77 68.85
C THR A 17 -21.24 -24.80 69.28
N ILE A 18 -20.91 -26.10 69.17
CA ILE A 18 -21.82 -27.19 69.58
C ILE A 18 -22.30 -26.99 71.04
N LYS A 19 -21.43 -26.52 71.93
CA LYS A 19 -21.78 -26.21 73.32
C LYS A 19 -22.80 -25.08 73.47
N GLU A 20 -22.74 -24.07 72.60
CA GLU A 20 -23.72 -22.98 72.61
C GLU A 20 -25.10 -23.46 72.14
N TYR A 21 -25.16 -24.37 71.16
CA TYR A 21 -26.41 -25.00 70.74
C TYR A 21 -26.98 -25.95 71.81
N GLU A 22 -26.13 -26.68 72.53
CA GLU A 22 -26.56 -27.55 73.64
C GLU A 22 -27.14 -26.73 74.80
N MET A 23 -26.51 -25.61 75.14
CA MET A 23 -26.99 -24.70 76.18
C MET A 23 -28.31 -24.02 75.79
N GLU A 24 -28.45 -23.59 74.54
CA GLU A 24 -29.71 -23.03 74.00
C GLU A 24 -30.84 -24.08 74.01
N ASN A 25 -30.53 -25.35 73.69
CA ASN A 25 -31.50 -26.45 73.78
C ASN A 25 -31.94 -26.77 75.21
N GLU A 26 -31.04 -26.71 76.19
CA GLU A 26 -31.38 -26.85 77.62
C GLU A 26 -32.27 -25.70 78.10
N GLN A 27 -31.96 -24.47 77.69
CA GLN A 27 -32.76 -23.29 78.02
C GLN A 27 -34.18 -23.41 77.44
N LEU A 28 -34.30 -23.80 76.17
CA LEU A 28 -35.59 -24.03 75.52
C LEU A 28 -36.37 -25.19 76.16
N LYS A 29 -35.71 -26.23 76.66
CA LYS A 29 -36.38 -27.31 77.40
C LYS A 29 -36.96 -26.81 78.72
N ASN A 30 -36.21 -25.99 79.45
CA ASN A 30 -36.67 -25.41 80.71
C ASN A 30 -37.85 -24.45 80.49
N GLU A 31 -37.78 -23.58 79.48
CA GLU A 31 -38.90 -22.70 79.09
C GLU A 31 -40.14 -23.51 78.67
N ASN A 32 -39.94 -24.61 77.93
CA ASN A 32 -41.05 -25.48 77.52
C ASN A 32 -41.66 -26.22 78.73
N PHE A 33 -40.85 -26.53 79.74
CA PHE A 33 -41.32 -27.11 80.99
C PHE A 33 -42.14 -26.09 81.81
N GLU A 34 -41.66 -24.85 81.93
CA GLU A 34 -42.40 -23.75 82.57
C GLU A 34 -43.72 -23.44 81.84
N LEU A 35 -43.71 -23.40 80.51
CA LEU A 35 -44.91 -23.18 79.72
C LEU A 35 -45.92 -24.33 79.88
N LYS A 36 -45.46 -25.58 79.93
CA LYS A 36 -46.32 -26.73 80.23
C LYS A 36 -46.89 -26.65 81.65
N TYR A 37 -46.09 -26.22 82.62
CA TYR A 37 -46.52 -26.03 84.00
C TYR A 37 -47.59 -24.93 84.10
N GLN A 38 -47.36 -23.77 83.49
CA GLN A 38 -48.35 -22.69 83.41
C GLN A 38 -49.64 -23.13 82.71
N LEU A 39 -49.55 -23.83 81.57
CA LEU A 39 -50.73 -24.34 80.86
C LEU A 39 -51.51 -25.38 81.68
N SER A 40 -50.83 -26.21 82.47
CA SER A 40 -51.48 -27.14 83.40
C SER A 40 -52.21 -26.42 84.55
N TYR A 41 -51.67 -25.27 84.99
CA TYR A 41 -52.30 -24.41 85.99
C TYR A 41 -53.59 -23.77 85.47
N TYR A 42 -53.59 -23.33 84.21
CA TYR A 42 -54.77 -22.79 83.54
C TYR A 42 -55.82 -23.87 83.15
N ARG A 43 -55.42 -25.15 83.06
CA ARG A 43 -56.35 -26.25 82.71
C ARG A 43 -57.06 -26.85 83.94
N ASN A 44 -56.46 -26.73 85.13
CA ASN A 44 -56.98 -27.30 86.38
C ASN A 44 -57.62 -26.26 87.32
N SER A 45 -57.51 -24.96 87.02
CA SER A 45 -58.34 -23.92 87.64
C SER A 45 -59.68 -23.86 86.89
N GLY A 46 -60.66 -24.57 87.44
CA GLY A 46 -62.00 -24.65 86.86
C GLY A 46 -62.61 -23.29 86.55
N GLY A 47 -63.37 -23.26 85.45
CA GLY A 47 -64.31 -22.23 85.02
C GLY A 47 -64.39 -20.99 85.89
N ALA A 48 -63.48 -20.05 85.67
CA ALA A 48 -63.66 -18.66 86.05
C ALA A 48 -63.80 -17.85 84.76
N ASP A 49 -64.96 -17.24 84.62
CA ASP A 49 -65.34 -16.21 83.66
C ASP A 49 -64.18 -15.57 82.86
N MET A 50 -64.04 -16.00 81.60
CA MET A 50 -63.77 -15.05 80.51
C MET A 50 -65.08 -14.65 79.83
N GLN A 51 -66.12 -14.37 80.62
CA GLN A 51 -67.20 -13.49 80.21
C GLN A 51 -66.90 -12.10 80.76
N LEU A 52 -66.07 -11.36 80.02
CA LEU A 52 -66.14 -9.90 79.84
C LEU A 52 -65.00 -9.48 78.91
N VAL A 53 -64.82 -10.18 77.78
CA VAL A 53 -64.41 -9.44 76.58
C VAL A 53 -65.70 -8.80 76.12
N ASN A 54 -65.81 -7.50 76.35
CA ASN A 54 -66.92 -6.69 75.88
C ASN A 54 -67.21 -7.10 74.43
N ARG A 55 -68.45 -7.45 74.08
CA ARG A 55 -68.78 -7.91 72.72
C ARG A 55 -68.32 -6.89 71.66
N GLU A 56 -68.27 -5.63 72.09
CA GLU A 56 -67.67 -4.50 71.36
C GLU A 56 -66.16 -4.63 71.17
N ASP A 57 -65.40 -5.06 72.18
CA ASP A 57 -63.95 -5.29 72.11
C ASP A 57 -63.63 -6.46 71.18
N PHE A 58 -64.40 -7.54 71.21
CA PHE A 58 -64.21 -8.67 70.28
C PHE A 58 -64.49 -8.27 68.83
N GLU A 59 -65.58 -7.54 68.57
CA GLU A 59 -65.88 -7.01 67.24
C GLU A 59 -64.91 -5.87 66.83
N SER A 60 -64.31 -5.17 67.78
CA SER A 60 -63.22 -4.21 67.55
C SER A 60 -61.94 -4.93 67.13
N LEU A 61 -61.49 -5.93 67.89
CA LEU A 61 -60.35 -6.80 67.59
C LEU A 61 -60.52 -7.56 66.28
N LYS A 62 -61.74 -7.97 65.92
CA LYS A 62 -62.04 -8.60 64.65
C LYS A 62 -61.92 -7.63 63.49
N ARG A 63 -62.42 -6.39 63.64
CA ARG A 63 -62.24 -5.31 62.66
C ARG A 63 -60.76 -4.92 62.52
N GLU A 64 -60.04 -4.81 63.62
CA GLU A 64 -58.60 -4.56 63.64
C GLU A 64 -57.83 -5.70 62.97
N ASN A 65 -58.17 -6.96 63.22
CA ASN A 65 -57.55 -8.10 62.53
C ASN A 65 -57.79 -8.07 61.02
N VAL A 66 -59.00 -7.70 60.58
CA VAL A 66 -59.30 -7.55 59.15
C VAL A 66 -58.48 -6.40 58.55
N GLN A 67 -58.39 -5.25 59.24
CA GLN A 67 -57.58 -4.12 58.81
C GLN A 67 -56.09 -4.46 58.77
N LEU A 68 -55.55 -5.14 59.77
CA LEU A 68 -54.16 -5.60 59.81
C LEU A 68 -53.88 -6.60 58.68
N ARG A 69 -54.80 -7.54 58.40
CA ARG A 69 -54.67 -8.45 57.25
C ARG A 69 -54.68 -7.71 55.92
N GLU A 70 -55.55 -6.71 55.77
CA GLU A 70 -55.59 -5.85 54.57
C GLU A 70 -54.29 -5.04 54.42
N GLN A 71 -53.77 -4.47 55.52
CA GLN A 71 -52.49 -3.75 55.54
C GLN A 71 -51.31 -4.67 55.22
N ILE A 72 -51.24 -5.86 55.82
CA ILE A 72 -50.20 -6.86 55.52
C ILE A 72 -50.28 -7.27 54.05
N ASN A 73 -51.47 -7.55 53.53
CA ASN A 73 -51.64 -7.88 52.10
C ASN A 73 -51.21 -6.73 51.21
N ALA A 74 -51.55 -5.48 51.55
CA ALA A 74 -51.10 -4.30 50.82
C ALA A 74 -49.57 -4.15 50.84
N MET A 75 -48.93 -4.33 51.99
CA MET A 75 -47.47 -4.32 52.13
C MET A 75 -46.79 -5.45 51.36
N VAL A 76 -47.36 -6.66 51.37
CA VAL A 76 -46.83 -7.80 50.61
C VAL A 76 -46.95 -7.54 49.10
N VAL A 77 -48.08 -6.98 48.64
CA VAL A 77 -48.26 -6.60 47.23
C VAL A 77 -47.28 -5.49 46.84
N GLU A 78 -47.06 -4.50 47.69
CA GLU A 78 -46.10 -3.42 47.45
C GLU A 78 -44.66 -3.94 47.44
N ASN A 79 -44.27 -4.77 48.41
CA ASN A 79 -42.95 -5.40 48.46
C ASN A 79 -42.71 -6.29 47.24
N ASN A 80 -43.69 -7.09 46.81
CA ASN A 80 -43.57 -7.89 45.59
C ASN A 80 -43.39 -7.02 44.34
N LYS A 81 -44.02 -5.84 44.28
CA LYS A 81 -43.79 -4.87 43.19
C LYS A 81 -42.38 -4.29 43.27
N ARG A 82 -41.90 -3.90 44.47
CA ARG A 82 -40.55 -3.37 44.68
C ARG A 82 -39.49 -4.40 44.28
N VAL A 83 -39.58 -5.63 44.80
CA VAL A 83 -38.67 -6.74 44.47
C VAL A 83 -38.65 -7.04 42.97
N LYS A 84 -39.81 -7.03 42.28
CA LYS A 84 -39.84 -7.18 40.82
C LYS A 84 -39.13 -6.02 40.10
N THR A 85 -39.39 -4.79 40.53
CA THR A 85 -38.80 -3.59 39.92
C THR A 85 -37.27 -3.55 40.15
N ASP A 86 -36.81 -3.90 41.34
CA ASP A 86 -35.39 -3.93 41.66
C ASP A 86 -34.69 -5.08 40.94
N GLY A 87 -35.31 -6.26 40.83
CA GLY A 87 -34.80 -7.37 40.01
C GLY A 87 -34.81 -7.11 38.50
N GLU A 88 -35.61 -6.17 38.00
CA GLU A 88 -35.52 -5.66 36.63
C GLU A 88 -34.35 -4.68 36.46
N LYS A 89 -34.17 -3.74 37.40
CA LYS A 89 -33.02 -2.82 37.42
C LYS A 89 -31.68 -3.55 37.54
N ASP A 90 -31.60 -4.59 38.37
CA ASP A 90 -30.37 -5.39 38.52
C ASP A 90 -30.02 -6.13 37.22
N ARG A 91 -31.03 -6.62 36.49
CA ARG A 91 -30.83 -7.21 35.16
C ARG A 91 -30.36 -6.18 34.15
N GLU A 92 -30.97 -5.00 34.11
CA GLU A 92 -30.50 -3.91 33.25
C GLU A 92 -29.07 -3.48 33.57
N LEU A 93 -28.72 -3.38 34.86
CA LEU A 93 -27.37 -3.05 35.30
C LEU A 93 -26.36 -4.12 34.88
N LEU A 94 -26.73 -5.39 34.98
CA LEU A 94 -25.89 -6.50 34.53
C LEU A 94 -25.66 -6.46 33.02
N ASP A 95 -26.72 -6.20 32.24
CA ASP A 95 -26.62 -6.01 30.79
C ASP A 95 -25.72 -4.83 30.43
N HIS A 96 -25.81 -3.72 31.16
CA HIS A 96 -24.91 -2.57 31.01
C HIS A 96 -23.46 -2.94 31.29
N LYS A 97 -23.18 -3.67 32.39
CA LYS A 97 -21.83 -4.16 32.71
C LYS A 97 -21.28 -5.11 31.66
N ASN A 98 -22.13 -5.98 31.09
CA ASN A 98 -21.71 -6.87 30.00
C ASN A 98 -21.34 -6.08 28.74
N ARG A 99 -22.16 -5.10 28.35
CA ARG A 99 -21.84 -4.21 27.22
C ARG A 99 -20.54 -3.43 27.46
N GLU A 100 -20.31 -2.96 28.68
CA GLU A 100 -19.06 -2.27 29.06
C GLU A 100 -17.84 -3.16 28.89
N ARG A 101 -17.91 -4.43 29.33
CA ARG A 101 -16.84 -5.41 29.08
C ARG A 101 -16.57 -5.63 27.59
N ASP A 102 -17.63 -5.72 26.77
CA ASP A 102 -17.50 -5.87 25.32
C ASP A 102 -16.87 -4.63 24.65
N TYR A 103 -17.11 -3.44 25.20
CA TYR A 103 -16.46 -2.21 24.76
C TYR A 103 -14.97 -2.19 25.14
N ILE A 104 -14.63 -2.57 26.37
CA ILE A 104 -13.23 -2.66 26.83
C ILE A 104 -12.47 -3.70 26.00
N ALA A 105 -13.08 -4.86 25.71
CA ALA A 105 -12.48 -5.88 24.87
C ALA A 105 -12.16 -5.34 23.47
N ARG A 106 -13.13 -4.68 22.81
CA ARG A 106 -12.91 -4.04 21.50
C ARG A 106 -11.88 -2.92 21.55
N GLU A 107 -11.86 -2.11 22.60
CA GLU A 107 -10.85 -1.07 22.77
C GLU A 107 -9.44 -1.66 22.84
N ASN A 108 -9.27 -2.77 23.58
CA ASN A 108 -7.99 -3.49 23.65
C ASN A 108 -7.59 -4.10 22.31
N GLU A 109 -8.55 -4.64 21.54
CA GLU A 109 -8.29 -5.10 20.17
C GLU A 109 -7.80 -3.96 19.28
N TYR A 110 -8.47 -2.79 19.29
CA TYR A 110 -8.01 -1.62 18.54
C TYR A 110 -6.64 -1.13 18.99
N ARG A 111 -6.36 -1.16 20.30
CA ARG A 111 -5.05 -0.79 20.84
C ARG A 111 -3.95 -1.73 20.34
N ASN A 112 -4.22 -3.03 20.27
CA ASN A 112 -3.30 -4.03 19.72
C ASN A 112 -3.06 -3.81 18.23
N VAL A 113 -4.11 -3.54 17.46
CA VAL A 113 -4.00 -3.21 16.03
C VAL A 113 -3.18 -1.94 15.81
N ILE A 114 -3.40 -0.88 16.59
CA ILE A 114 -2.61 0.36 16.53
C ILE A 114 -1.13 0.08 16.86
N SER A 115 -0.86 -0.76 17.87
CA SER A 115 0.50 -1.16 18.21
C SER A 115 1.19 -1.91 17.06
N SER A 116 0.48 -2.82 16.40
CA SER A 116 0.97 -3.52 15.21
C SER A 116 1.28 -2.55 14.06
N TYR A 117 0.43 -1.56 13.80
CA TYR A 117 0.70 -0.53 12.79
C TYR A 117 1.92 0.33 13.12
N LYS A 118 2.11 0.71 14.40
CA LYS A 118 3.31 1.44 14.82
C LYS A 118 4.60 0.64 14.59
N ASN A 119 4.56 -0.67 14.83
CA ASN A 119 5.70 -1.54 14.56
C ASN A 119 5.96 -1.64 13.05
N MET A 120 4.93 -1.81 12.23
CA MET A 120 5.08 -1.80 10.77
C MET A 120 5.64 -0.46 10.26
N GLU A 121 5.18 0.67 10.79
CA GLU A 121 5.68 1.99 10.46
C GLU A 121 7.18 2.12 10.79
N ALA A 122 7.60 1.65 11.97
CA ALA A 122 9.01 1.61 12.35
C ALA A 122 9.86 0.75 11.38
N ASP A 123 9.37 -0.42 10.99
CA ASP A 123 10.04 -1.28 10.01
C ASP A 123 10.16 -0.61 8.63
N PHE A 124 9.13 0.13 8.21
CA PHE A 124 9.16 0.91 6.97
C PHE A 124 10.18 2.04 7.03
N MET A 125 10.22 2.79 8.13
CA MET A 125 11.20 3.87 8.33
C MET A 125 12.63 3.33 8.35
N GLU A 126 12.87 2.15 8.94
CA GLU A 126 14.20 1.51 8.92
C GLU A 126 14.59 1.09 7.49
N LYS A 127 13.66 0.52 6.71
CA LYS A 127 13.88 0.18 5.30
C LYS A 127 14.16 1.43 4.46
N GLU A 128 13.40 2.49 4.64
CA GLU A 128 13.61 3.77 3.95
C GLU A 128 15.00 4.34 4.25
N LYS A 129 15.46 4.28 5.51
CA LYS A 129 16.81 4.69 5.89
C LYS A 129 17.89 3.84 5.21
N LYS A 130 17.69 2.51 5.12
CA LYS A 130 18.60 1.61 4.40
C LYS A 130 18.66 1.93 2.90
N TYR A 131 17.51 2.15 2.26
CA TYR A 131 17.45 2.51 0.84
C TYR A 131 18.05 3.88 0.57
N SER A 132 17.81 4.87 1.43
CA SER A 132 18.42 6.20 1.32
C SER A 132 19.94 6.13 1.38
N LYS A 133 20.49 5.30 2.28
CA LYS A 133 21.93 5.04 2.34
C LYS A 133 22.44 4.37 1.05
N MET A 134 21.75 3.34 0.57
CA MET A 134 22.11 2.65 -0.67
C MET A 134 22.12 3.59 -1.89
N ILE A 135 21.15 4.49 -1.98
CA ILE A 135 21.09 5.52 -3.04
C ILE A 135 22.29 6.47 -2.93
N SER A 136 22.64 6.91 -1.72
CA SER A 136 23.81 7.75 -1.48
C SER A 136 25.11 7.04 -1.88
N ASP A 137 25.28 5.77 -1.54
CA ASP A 137 26.45 4.97 -1.90
C ASP A 137 26.54 4.78 -3.42
N LEU A 138 25.41 4.50 -4.08
CA LEU A 138 25.34 4.38 -5.55
C LEU A 138 25.70 5.70 -6.25
N SER A 139 25.17 6.83 -5.76
CA SER A 139 25.51 8.16 -6.28
C SER A 139 27.00 8.47 -6.15
N ALA A 140 27.64 8.09 -5.04
CA ALA A 140 29.09 8.21 -4.87
C ALA A 140 29.86 7.33 -5.88
N THR A 141 29.41 6.10 -6.12
CA THR A 141 30.05 5.23 -7.13
C THR A 141 29.87 5.76 -8.56
N GLU A 142 28.72 6.33 -8.89
CA GLU A 142 28.44 6.94 -10.19
C GLU A 142 29.38 8.12 -10.45
N ASN A 143 29.59 8.98 -9.45
CA ASN A 143 30.52 10.10 -9.55
C ASN A 143 31.96 9.63 -9.79
N ASN A 144 32.42 8.61 -9.06
CA ASN A 144 33.75 8.03 -9.28
C ASN A 144 33.90 7.44 -10.69
N LEU A 145 32.88 6.75 -11.20
CA LEU A 145 32.90 6.22 -12.57
C LEU A 145 32.91 7.36 -13.61
N CYS A 146 32.16 8.44 -13.37
CA CYS A 146 32.16 9.62 -14.23
C CYS A 146 33.57 10.24 -14.31
N ASP A 147 34.27 10.33 -13.20
CA ASP A 147 35.65 10.83 -13.16
C ASP A 147 36.64 9.89 -13.88
N GLN A 148 36.50 8.56 -13.71
CA GLN A 148 37.30 7.58 -14.46
C GLN A 148 37.06 7.67 -15.98
N VAL A 149 35.82 7.94 -16.41
CA VAL A 149 35.49 8.15 -17.82
C VAL A 149 36.13 9.43 -18.35
N LYS A 150 36.15 10.52 -17.56
CA LYS A 150 36.87 11.75 -17.94
C LYS A 150 38.37 11.50 -18.09
N GLU A 151 38.99 10.79 -17.15
CA GLU A 151 40.40 10.42 -17.23
C GLU A 151 40.70 9.58 -18.48
N SER A 152 39.85 8.59 -18.76
CA SER A 152 39.98 7.74 -19.94
C SER A 152 39.82 8.54 -21.24
N ASN A 153 38.87 9.47 -21.29
CA ASN A 153 38.69 10.35 -22.44
C ASN A 153 39.89 11.29 -22.66
N ASN A 154 40.46 11.83 -21.57
CA ASN A 154 41.68 12.63 -21.65
C ASN A 154 42.86 11.80 -22.19
N LEU A 155 43.00 10.54 -21.75
CA LEU A 155 44.03 9.64 -22.26
C LEU A 155 43.83 9.32 -23.75
N ILE A 156 42.59 9.06 -24.17
CA ILE A 156 42.25 8.84 -25.60
C ILE A 156 42.66 10.06 -26.43
N GLU A 157 42.39 11.27 -25.93
CA GLU A 157 42.73 12.49 -26.66
C GLU A 157 44.25 12.71 -26.75
N GLN A 158 44.99 12.41 -25.68
CA GLN A 158 46.46 12.40 -25.72
C GLN A 158 47.00 11.39 -26.75
N LEU A 159 46.44 10.19 -26.77
CA LEU A 159 46.83 9.15 -27.74
C LEU A 159 46.54 9.57 -29.17
N LYS A 160 45.41 10.24 -29.45
CA LYS A 160 45.12 10.79 -30.78
C LYS A 160 46.15 11.82 -31.22
N ILE A 161 46.52 12.76 -30.33
CA ILE A 161 47.53 13.78 -30.61
C ILE A 161 48.87 13.10 -30.93
N GLN A 162 49.27 12.11 -30.12
CA GLN A 162 50.50 11.36 -30.36
C GLN A 162 50.47 10.58 -31.68
N ASN A 163 49.34 9.97 -32.02
CA ASN A 163 49.20 9.21 -33.26
C ASN A 163 49.31 10.14 -34.48
N LYS A 164 48.68 11.32 -34.42
CA LYS A 164 48.82 12.34 -35.47
C LYS A 164 50.27 12.80 -35.65
N ALA A 165 50.99 13.05 -34.55
CA ALA A 165 52.42 13.40 -34.62
C ALA A 165 53.27 12.27 -35.25
N ASN A 166 52.92 11.01 -34.98
CA ASN A 166 53.57 9.86 -35.60
C ASN A 166 53.25 9.74 -37.09
N GLU A 167 52.00 9.99 -37.51
CA GLU A 167 51.61 10.03 -38.93
C GLU A 167 52.40 11.09 -39.70
N GLU A 168 52.52 12.30 -39.14
CA GLU A 168 53.32 13.38 -39.72
C GLU A 168 54.81 13.00 -39.83
N LYS A 169 55.35 12.36 -38.78
CA LYS A 169 56.73 11.85 -38.80
C LYS A 169 56.95 10.76 -39.84
N ASN A 170 55.99 9.84 -40.00
CA ASN A 170 56.06 8.79 -41.02
C ASN A 170 55.99 9.39 -42.42
N SER A 171 55.08 10.34 -42.67
CA SER A 171 54.99 11.04 -43.95
C SER A 171 56.32 11.75 -44.32
N TYR A 172 56.96 12.40 -43.33
CA TYR A 172 58.29 12.98 -43.52
C TYR A 172 59.36 11.94 -43.87
N LEU A 173 59.38 10.80 -43.17
CA LEU A 173 60.33 9.72 -43.43
C LEU A 173 60.11 9.07 -44.80
N GLU A 174 58.86 8.86 -45.21
CA GLU A 174 58.51 8.36 -46.55
C GLU A 174 58.99 9.31 -47.64
N LYS A 175 58.79 10.63 -47.46
CA LYS A 175 59.30 11.63 -48.39
C LYS A 175 60.83 11.58 -48.48
N LYS A 176 61.51 11.54 -47.32
CA LYS A 176 62.97 11.46 -47.28
C LYS A 176 63.50 10.17 -47.93
N LEU A 177 62.81 9.04 -47.73
CA LEU A 177 63.13 7.78 -48.38
C LEU A 177 63.00 7.90 -49.91
N LYS A 178 61.91 8.50 -50.39
CA LYS A 178 61.69 8.76 -51.82
C LYS A 178 62.80 9.65 -52.41
N ASP A 179 63.17 10.73 -51.72
CA ASP A 179 64.25 11.61 -52.16
C ASP A 179 65.58 10.85 -52.23
N THR A 180 65.90 10.01 -51.23
CA THR A 180 67.12 9.17 -51.27
C THR A 180 67.10 8.12 -52.37
N MET A 181 65.93 7.57 -52.71
CA MET A 181 65.79 6.64 -53.83
C MET A 181 66.07 7.34 -55.17
N CYS A 182 65.54 8.55 -55.39
CA CYS A 182 65.85 9.34 -56.58
C CYS A 182 67.37 9.61 -56.72
N VAL A 183 68.05 9.93 -55.62
CA VAL A 183 69.51 10.12 -55.62
C VAL A 183 70.24 8.82 -55.97
N LEU A 184 69.80 7.68 -55.43
CA LEU A 184 70.38 6.37 -55.76
C LEU A 184 70.16 5.99 -57.23
N GLU A 185 69.01 6.31 -57.81
CA GLU A 185 68.72 6.08 -59.23
C GLU A 185 69.62 6.93 -60.12
N ALA A 186 69.79 8.22 -59.81
CA ALA A 186 70.72 9.09 -60.54
C ALA A 186 72.17 8.58 -60.45
N LEU A 187 72.63 8.16 -59.27
CA LEU A 187 73.95 7.56 -59.10
C LEU A 187 74.11 6.25 -59.87
N ARG A 188 73.06 5.43 -59.98
CA ARG A 188 73.09 4.21 -60.80
C ARG A 188 73.22 4.54 -62.29
N GLU A 189 72.54 5.58 -62.74
CA GLU A 189 72.59 6.06 -64.12
C GLU A 189 73.99 6.58 -64.47
N ASP A 190 74.56 7.47 -63.63
CA ASP A 190 75.95 7.93 -63.74
C ASP A 190 76.95 6.76 -63.77
N ASN A 191 76.72 5.74 -62.93
CA ASN A 191 77.61 4.59 -62.88
C ASN A 191 77.51 3.71 -64.14
N ASN A 192 76.31 3.58 -64.73
CA ASN A 192 76.13 2.92 -66.02
C ASN A 192 76.81 3.68 -67.16
N ASP A 193 76.72 5.01 -67.16
CA ASP A 193 77.43 5.85 -68.12
C ASP A 193 78.95 5.69 -67.99
N ASN A 194 79.46 5.66 -66.76
CA ASN A 194 80.87 5.37 -66.49
C ASN A 194 81.29 3.98 -66.97
N ILE A 195 80.49 2.94 -66.73
CA ILE A 195 80.74 1.59 -67.25
C ILE A 195 80.79 1.61 -68.79
N THR A 196 79.87 2.33 -69.43
CA THR A 196 79.81 2.46 -70.89
C THR A 196 81.05 3.18 -71.43
N ASN A 197 81.48 4.26 -70.77
CA ASN A 197 82.70 4.98 -71.10
C ASN A 197 83.96 4.12 -70.91
N ILE A 198 84.05 3.36 -69.82
CA ILE A 198 85.15 2.40 -69.59
C ILE A 198 85.16 1.34 -70.71
N THR A 199 83.99 0.87 -71.14
CA THR A 199 83.88 -0.12 -72.23
C THR A 199 84.41 0.47 -73.54
N LYS A 200 84.03 1.70 -73.90
CA LYS A 200 84.58 2.43 -75.06
C LYS A 200 86.08 2.66 -74.96
N MET A 201 86.59 3.04 -73.78
CA MET A 201 88.04 3.19 -73.56
C MET A 201 88.76 1.84 -73.71
N ASN A 202 88.18 0.74 -73.25
CA ASN A 202 88.74 -0.60 -73.44
C ASN A 202 88.74 -1.02 -74.91
N GLU A 203 87.74 -0.64 -75.69
CA GLU A 203 87.72 -0.84 -77.15
C GLU A 203 88.79 0.00 -77.86
N GLN A 204 88.93 1.29 -77.49
CA GLN A 204 90.03 2.13 -77.96
C GLN A 204 91.39 1.54 -77.59
N LYS A 205 91.53 1.04 -76.36
CA LYS A 205 92.74 0.34 -75.93
C LYS A 205 93.02 -0.88 -76.81
N LYS A 206 92.02 -1.73 -77.07
CA LYS A 206 92.18 -2.86 -78.01
C LYS A 206 92.60 -2.42 -79.41
N PHE A 207 92.06 -1.30 -79.89
CA PHE A 207 92.47 -0.72 -81.18
C PHE A 207 93.93 -0.27 -81.15
N TYR A 208 94.37 0.41 -80.09
CA TYR A 208 95.78 0.78 -79.93
C TYR A 208 96.69 -0.43 -79.73
N ASP A 209 96.27 -1.44 -78.96
CA ASP A 209 96.98 -2.71 -78.80
C ASP A 209 97.15 -3.41 -80.15
N ASN A 210 96.11 -3.39 -81.01
CA ASN A 210 96.21 -3.90 -82.39
C ASN A 210 97.20 -3.10 -83.24
N ILE A 211 97.19 -1.76 -83.18
CA ILE A 211 98.18 -0.92 -83.89
C ILE A 211 99.59 -1.24 -83.39
N VAL A 212 99.78 -1.35 -82.07
CA VAL A 212 101.07 -1.69 -81.47
C VAL A 212 101.51 -3.07 -81.93
N ASN A 213 100.62 -4.05 -81.98
CA ASN A 213 100.91 -5.39 -82.50
C ASN A 213 101.26 -5.38 -83.99
N GLU A 214 100.53 -4.64 -84.83
CA GLU A 214 100.86 -4.47 -86.25
C GLU A 214 102.22 -3.78 -86.46
N GLN A 215 102.53 -2.77 -85.65
CA GLN A 215 103.84 -2.10 -85.68
C GLN A 215 104.94 -3.04 -85.18
N ALA A 216 104.67 -3.86 -84.15
CA ALA A 216 105.60 -4.89 -83.68
C ALA A 216 105.85 -5.96 -84.76
N GLU A 217 104.83 -6.37 -85.51
CA GLU A 217 104.99 -7.26 -86.67
C GLU A 217 105.74 -6.59 -87.82
N ARG A 218 105.51 -5.31 -88.10
CA ARG A 218 106.30 -4.55 -89.09
C ARG A 218 107.75 -4.42 -88.68
N ILE A 219 108.03 -4.16 -87.40
CA ILE A 219 109.38 -4.13 -86.84
C ILE A 219 110.01 -5.52 -86.98
N LYS A 220 109.29 -6.59 -86.63
CA LYS A 220 109.76 -7.97 -86.81
C LYS A 220 110.07 -8.30 -88.27
N ASN A 221 109.22 -7.89 -89.21
CA ASN A 221 109.45 -8.06 -90.65
C ASN A 221 110.62 -7.20 -91.16
N LEU A 222 110.84 -6.00 -90.58
CA LEU A 222 111.99 -5.15 -90.86
C LEU A 222 113.28 -5.70 -90.25
N GLU A 223 113.22 -6.35 -89.08
CA GLU A 223 114.32 -7.08 -88.46
C GLU A 223 114.66 -8.34 -89.27
N GLU A 224 113.66 -9.05 -89.80
CA GLU A 224 113.85 -10.17 -90.72
C GLU A 224 114.45 -9.71 -92.07
N ASN A 225 114.04 -8.54 -92.60
CA ASN A 225 114.65 -7.92 -93.79
C ASN A 225 116.06 -7.37 -93.51
N ASN A 226 116.32 -6.82 -92.32
CA ASN A 226 117.66 -6.39 -91.91
C ASN A 226 118.59 -7.59 -91.66
N ASN A 227 118.05 -8.75 -91.25
CA ASN A 227 118.82 -10.00 -91.16
C ASN A 227 119.10 -10.60 -92.55
N PHE A 228 118.28 -10.30 -93.56
CA PHE A 228 118.55 -10.64 -94.96
C PHE A 228 119.62 -9.74 -95.58
N LEU A 229 119.62 -8.43 -95.28
CA LEU A 229 120.67 -7.48 -95.68
C LEU A 229 121.95 -7.58 -94.82
N GLY A 230 121.85 -8.05 -93.59
CA GLY A 230 122.95 -8.23 -92.64
C GLY A 230 123.84 -9.44 -92.92
N ASN A 231 123.42 -10.36 -93.79
CA ASN A 231 124.22 -11.50 -94.21
C ASN A 231 125.14 -11.23 -95.41
N GLU A 232 125.11 -10.03 -96.00
CA GLU A 232 125.98 -9.64 -97.14
C GLU A 232 127.05 -8.59 -96.80
N VAL A 233 127.21 -8.20 -95.52
CA VAL A 233 128.31 -7.34 -95.09
C VAL A 233 129.01 -7.96 -93.89
N LYS A 234 129.72 -9.07 -94.16
CA LYS A 234 130.79 -9.52 -93.28
C LYS A 234 132.01 -8.60 -93.46
N ASN A 235 132.53 -8.16 -92.31
CA ASN A 235 133.87 -7.64 -92.07
C ASN A 235 134.16 -6.18 -92.44
N THR A 236 134.26 -5.33 -91.41
CA THR A 236 135.52 -4.62 -91.05
C THR A 236 135.37 -4.07 -89.64
N GLY A 237 136.23 -4.51 -88.72
CA GLY A 237 136.22 -4.08 -87.33
C GLY A 237 136.84 -2.70 -87.14
N THR A 238 136.34 -1.94 -86.16
CA THR A 238 137.08 -1.44 -84.97
C THR A 238 136.24 -0.36 -84.27
N ALA A 239 135.80 -0.62 -83.03
CA ALA A 239 135.60 0.40 -81.99
C ALA A 239 135.18 -0.27 -80.66
N SER A 240 136.14 -0.93 -80.04
CA SER A 240 136.04 -1.62 -78.74
C SER A 240 136.17 -0.66 -77.54
N LYS A 241 135.49 0.49 -77.52
CA LYS A 241 135.48 1.40 -76.35
C LYS A 241 134.17 2.13 -76.02
N LEU A 242 133.04 1.80 -76.66
CA LEU A 242 131.71 2.30 -76.27
C LEU A 242 130.79 1.21 -75.67
N ARG A 243 131.04 -0.07 -76.00
CA ARG A 243 130.25 -1.20 -75.46
C ARG A 243 130.49 -1.49 -73.98
N GLU A 244 131.57 -0.98 -73.38
CA GLU A 244 131.90 -1.25 -71.97
C GLU A 244 131.33 -0.19 -71.01
N GLU A 245 131.08 1.04 -71.47
CA GLU A 245 130.36 2.08 -70.73
C GLU A 245 128.84 1.92 -70.85
N GLU A 246 128.35 1.54 -72.02
CA GLU A 246 126.92 1.30 -72.25
C GLU A 246 126.45 0.01 -71.55
N ASN A 247 127.26 -1.05 -71.53
CA ASN A 247 126.94 -2.28 -70.80
C ASN A 247 127.09 -2.09 -69.27
N LYS A 248 127.98 -1.21 -68.79
CA LYS A 248 127.99 -0.78 -67.38
C LYS A 248 126.77 0.07 -67.01
N ARG A 249 126.29 0.95 -67.90
CA ARG A 249 125.03 1.69 -67.71
C ARG A 249 123.82 0.74 -67.69
N LEU A 250 123.72 -0.19 -68.64
CA LEU A 250 122.63 -1.16 -68.72
C LEU A 250 122.62 -2.16 -67.55
N ILE A 251 123.79 -2.55 -67.02
CA ILE A 251 123.87 -3.38 -65.79
C ILE A 251 123.44 -2.57 -64.56
N ASN A 252 123.73 -1.27 -64.52
CA ASN A 252 123.34 -0.39 -63.41
C ASN A 252 121.84 -0.04 -63.46
N GLU A 253 121.30 0.23 -64.65
CA GLU A 253 119.88 0.42 -64.91
C GLU A 253 119.09 -0.87 -64.65
N ASN A 254 119.60 -2.05 -65.03
CA ASN A 254 118.98 -3.32 -64.64
C ASN A 254 118.99 -3.56 -63.14
N LYS A 255 120.06 -3.15 -62.42
CA LYS A 255 120.07 -3.21 -60.95
C LYS A 255 119.03 -2.27 -60.33
N GLN A 256 118.88 -1.06 -60.85
CA GLN A 256 117.85 -0.12 -60.40
C GLN A 256 116.43 -0.60 -60.74
N LEU A 257 116.20 -1.10 -61.95
CA LEU A 257 114.92 -1.68 -62.35
C LEU A 257 114.56 -2.89 -61.50
N LYS A 258 115.53 -3.75 -61.18
CA LYS A 258 115.30 -4.91 -60.32
C LYS A 258 115.00 -4.50 -58.88
N SER A 259 115.63 -3.44 -58.34
CA SER A 259 115.27 -2.92 -57.02
C SER A 259 113.88 -2.27 -57.02
N LEU A 260 113.55 -1.48 -58.05
CA LEU A 260 112.24 -0.86 -58.21
C LEU A 260 111.13 -1.90 -58.37
N LEU A 261 111.38 -2.99 -59.10
CA LEU A 261 110.41 -4.07 -59.28
C LEU A 261 110.21 -4.89 -58.00
N GLU A 262 111.27 -5.07 -57.21
CA GLU A 262 111.18 -5.71 -55.90
C GLU A 262 110.48 -4.81 -54.88
N ASP A 263 110.70 -3.50 -54.93
CA ASP A 263 109.99 -2.51 -54.11
C ASP A 263 108.50 -2.43 -54.49
N GLU A 264 108.17 -2.45 -55.78
CA GLU A 264 106.76 -2.53 -56.23
C GLU A 264 106.12 -3.85 -55.83
N ARG A 265 106.84 -4.98 -55.95
CA ARG A 265 106.34 -6.27 -55.42
C ARG A 265 106.07 -6.20 -53.92
N ARG A 266 106.97 -5.60 -53.13
CA ARG A 266 106.75 -5.41 -51.69
C ARG A 266 105.52 -4.54 -51.43
N ARG A 267 105.39 -3.39 -52.09
CA ARG A 267 104.20 -2.52 -51.98
C ARG A 267 102.92 -3.24 -52.35
N THR A 268 102.93 -4.01 -53.44
CA THR A 268 101.75 -4.76 -53.89
C THR A 268 101.35 -5.82 -52.86
N ASN A 269 102.34 -6.50 -52.27
CA ASN A 269 102.11 -7.53 -51.28
C ASN A 269 101.65 -6.95 -49.93
N ASP A 270 102.19 -5.80 -49.54
CA ASP A 270 101.77 -5.06 -48.35
C ASP A 270 100.35 -4.51 -48.53
N ASN A 271 100.02 -3.94 -49.70
CA ASN A 271 98.67 -3.52 -50.06
C ASN A 271 97.67 -4.70 -50.06
N LEU A 272 98.07 -5.87 -50.56
CA LEU A 272 97.25 -7.08 -50.53
C LEU A 272 96.94 -7.53 -49.09
N LYS A 273 97.95 -7.52 -48.21
CA LYS A 273 97.75 -7.82 -46.79
C LYS A 273 96.83 -6.81 -46.12
N GLU A 274 96.99 -5.52 -46.41
CA GLU A 274 96.14 -4.48 -45.85
C GLU A 274 94.68 -4.60 -46.33
N ILE A 275 94.47 -4.96 -47.60
CA ILE A 275 93.14 -5.27 -48.14
C ILE A 275 92.53 -6.50 -47.46
N GLU A 276 93.30 -7.58 -47.26
CA GLU A 276 92.82 -8.77 -46.55
C GLU A 276 92.48 -8.49 -45.09
N GLU A 277 93.28 -7.69 -44.39
CA GLU A 277 93.00 -7.28 -43.02
C GLU A 277 91.78 -6.36 -42.92
N SER A 278 91.63 -5.43 -43.87
CA SER A 278 90.45 -4.56 -43.98
C SER A 278 89.19 -5.40 -44.23
N LYS A 279 89.26 -6.37 -45.14
CA LYS A 279 88.18 -7.32 -45.43
C LYS A 279 87.81 -8.14 -44.20
N ARG A 280 88.78 -8.72 -43.48
CA ARG A 280 88.52 -9.47 -42.24
C ARG A 280 87.83 -8.61 -41.18
N ARG A 281 88.27 -7.36 -40.99
CA ARG A 281 87.65 -6.42 -40.05
C ARG A 281 86.21 -6.10 -40.45
N SER A 282 85.96 -5.87 -41.74
CA SER A 282 84.61 -5.64 -42.26
C SER A 282 83.70 -6.86 -42.08
N GLU A 283 84.17 -8.06 -42.40
CA GLU A 283 83.42 -9.31 -42.23
C GLU A 283 83.08 -9.60 -40.77
N GLN A 284 84.01 -9.35 -39.85
CA GLN A 284 83.78 -9.51 -38.42
C GLN A 284 82.75 -8.48 -37.91
N SER A 285 82.84 -7.22 -38.36
CA SER A 285 81.85 -6.19 -38.03
C SER A 285 80.45 -6.58 -38.53
N ASN A 286 80.35 -7.05 -39.78
CA ASN A 286 79.10 -7.50 -40.37
C ASN A 286 78.51 -8.72 -39.63
N ARG A 287 79.35 -9.69 -39.20
CA ARG A 287 78.88 -10.82 -38.38
C ARG A 287 78.25 -10.37 -37.07
N MET A 288 78.92 -9.47 -36.34
CA MET A 288 78.36 -8.95 -35.09
C MET A 288 77.05 -8.18 -35.31
N GLN A 289 76.93 -7.43 -36.41
CA GLN A 289 75.68 -6.76 -36.74
C GLN A 289 74.55 -7.74 -37.05
N VAL A 290 74.83 -8.80 -37.81
CA VAL A 290 73.86 -9.86 -38.12
C VAL A 290 73.41 -10.60 -36.87
N GLU A 291 74.33 -10.93 -35.96
CA GLU A 291 74.00 -11.56 -34.66
C GLU A 291 73.08 -10.65 -33.84
N ASN A 292 73.41 -9.37 -33.71
CA ASN A 292 72.60 -8.40 -32.96
C ASN A 292 71.20 -8.18 -33.58
N ILE A 293 71.11 -8.19 -34.92
CA ILE A 293 69.82 -8.16 -35.63
C ILE A 293 69.02 -9.44 -35.34
N ASN A 294 69.65 -10.60 -35.36
CA ASN A 294 69.00 -11.87 -35.05
C ASN A 294 68.48 -11.93 -33.61
N GLU A 295 69.27 -11.47 -32.64
CA GLU A 295 68.83 -11.38 -31.24
C GLU A 295 67.62 -10.45 -31.08
N LYS A 296 67.64 -9.28 -31.73
CA LYS A 296 66.48 -8.37 -31.75
C LYS A 296 65.26 -8.99 -32.42
N ALA A 297 65.44 -9.72 -33.52
CA ALA A 297 64.35 -10.40 -34.20
C ALA A 297 63.74 -11.50 -33.31
N GLN A 298 64.56 -12.29 -32.62
CA GLN A 298 64.09 -13.29 -31.66
C GLN A 298 63.32 -12.66 -30.50
N GLN A 299 63.84 -11.55 -29.95
CA GLN A 299 63.15 -10.82 -28.89
C GLN A 299 61.78 -10.30 -29.35
N LEU A 300 61.70 -9.71 -30.55
CA LEU A 300 60.44 -9.25 -31.13
C LEU A 300 59.44 -10.41 -31.32
N VAL A 301 59.90 -11.60 -31.72
CA VAL A 301 59.03 -12.77 -31.84
C VAL A 301 58.46 -13.20 -30.48
N LEU A 302 59.28 -13.17 -29.43
CA LEU A 302 58.83 -13.49 -28.07
C LEU A 302 57.81 -12.45 -27.56
N ASP A 303 58.10 -11.17 -27.77
CA ASP A 303 57.20 -10.07 -27.39
C ASP A 303 55.86 -10.18 -28.13
N ASN A 304 55.88 -10.51 -29.42
CA ASN A 304 54.68 -10.65 -30.23
C ASN A 304 53.82 -11.85 -29.79
N ARG A 305 54.46 -12.97 -29.40
CA ARG A 305 53.76 -14.11 -28.79
C ARG A 305 53.11 -13.74 -27.46
N ARG A 306 53.81 -12.97 -26.62
CA ARG A 306 53.28 -12.50 -25.34
C ARG A 306 52.09 -11.55 -25.54
N LEU A 307 52.20 -10.60 -26.47
CA LEU A 307 51.11 -9.69 -26.81
C LEU A 307 49.89 -10.45 -27.37
N SER A 308 50.10 -11.46 -28.21
CA SER A 308 49.02 -12.31 -28.73
C SER A 308 48.33 -13.09 -27.61
N SER A 309 49.08 -13.63 -26.65
CA SER A 309 48.51 -14.30 -25.47
C SER A 309 47.67 -13.33 -24.63
N ASN A 310 48.19 -12.12 -24.40
CA ASN A 310 47.46 -11.11 -23.63
C ASN A 310 46.18 -10.66 -24.35
N LEU A 311 46.23 -10.50 -25.68
CA LEU A 311 45.04 -10.17 -26.48
C LEU A 311 43.95 -11.23 -26.34
N SER A 312 44.31 -12.51 -26.44
CA SER A 312 43.35 -13.60 -26.26
C SER A 312 42.74 -13.61 -24.85
N GLU A 313 43.53 -13.31 -23.83
CA GLU A 313 43.03 -13.18 -22.45
C GLU A 313 42.07 -11.99 -22.30
N PHE A 314 42.38 -10.84 -22.91
CA PHE A 314 41.51 -9.68 -22.90
C PHE A 314 40.21 -9.92 -23.66
N GLU A 315 40.25 -10.61 -24.80
CA GLU A 315 39.06 -11.00 -25.55
C GLU A 315 38.15 -11.90 -24.70
N SER A 316 38.73 -12.89 -24.00
CA SER A 316 37.97 -13.76 -23.09
C SER A 316 37.34 -12.98 -21.93
N LYS A 317 38.08 -12.05 -21.32
CA LYS A 317 37.55 -11.16 -20.26
C LYS A 317 36.43 -10.27 -20.78
N LEU A 318 36.59 -9.69 -21.97
CA LEU A 318 35.59 -8.81 -22.58
C LEU A 318 34.31 -9.58 -22.92
N GLU A 319 34.44 -10.80 -23.41
CA GLU A 319 33.31 -11.69 -23.67
C GLU A 319 32.59 -12.08 -22.38
N HIS A 320 33.35 -12.38 -21.30
CA HIS A 320 32.77 -12.62 -19.99
C HIS A 320 31.98 -11.40 -19.48
N THR A 321 32.54 -10.20 -19.57
CA THR A 321 31.86 -8.95 -19.18
C THR A 321 30.60 -8.70 -20.00
N ARG A 322 30.62 -8.94 -21.32
CA ARG A 322 29.41 -8.85 -22.16
C ARG A 322 28.32 -9.80 -21.69
N ASN A 323 28.66 -11.05 -21.41
CA ASN A 323 27.70 -12.04 -20.92
C ASN A 323 27.09 -11.66 -19.56
N GLU A 324 27.89 -11.12 -18.64
CA GLU A 324 27.38 -10.62 -17.36
C GLU A 324 26.48 -9.39 -17.53
N TYR A 325 26.85 -8.47 -18.42
CA TYR A 325 26.01 -7.31 -18.77
C TYR A 325 24.64 -7.75 -19.32
N GLU A 326 24.60 -8.73 -20.23
CA GLU A 326 23.34 -9.27 -20.75
C GLU A 326 22.48 -9.91 -19.65
N LYS A 327 23.09 -10.65 -18.71
CA LYS A 327 22.36 -11.23 -17.57
C LYS A 327 21.75 -10.14 -16.69
N ILE A 328 22.51 -9.07 -16.43
CA ILE A 328 22.01 -7.91 -15.67
C ILE A 328 20.85 -7.25 -16.41
N LEU A 329 20.97 -7.04 -17.73
CA LEU A 329 19.93 -6.44 -18.54
C LEU A 329 18.64 -7.26 -18.53
N ARG A 330 18.73 -8.59 -18.61
CA ARG A 330 17.58 -9.49 -18.46
C ARG A 330 16.92 -9.35 -17.09
N LYS A 331 17.70 -9.37 -16.00
CA LYS A 331 17.19 -9.18 -14.63
C LYS A 331 16.51 -7.82 -14.46
N TYR A 332 17.10 -6.76 -14.99
CA TYR A 332 16.52 -5.42 -14.97
C TYR A 332 15.16 -5.39 -15.67
N ASN A 333 15.05 -5.99 -16.85
CA ASN A 333 13.79 -6.05 -17.59
C ASN A 333 12.70 -6.85 -16.84
N THR A 334 13.07 -7.97 -16.21
CA THR A 334 12.15 -8.73 -15.36
C THR A 334 11.65 -7.88 -14.19
N LEU A 335 12.57 -7.23 -13.48
CA LEU A 335 12.23 -6.36 -12.34
C LEU A 335 11.34 -5.18 -12.76
N LYS A 336 11.60 -4.59 -13.93
CA LYS A 336 10.78 -3.52 -14.50
C LYS A 336 9.35 -4.00 -14.78
N ASN A 337 9.18 -5.21 -15.30
CA ASN A 337 7.87 -5.79 -15.56
C ASN A 337 7.13 -6.12 -14.25
N GLU A 338 7.82 -6.68 -13.26
CA GLU A 338 7.27 -6.95 -11.92
C GLU A 338 6.83 -5.65 -11.23
N HIS A 339 7.64 -4.59 -11.31
CA HIS A 339 7.28 -3.28 -10.80
C HIS A 339 6.01 -2.72 -11.46
N GLY A 340 5.91 -2.87 -12.79
CA GLY A 340 4.69 -2.52 -13.53
C GLY A 340 3.45 -3.29 -13.05
N ALA A 341 3.59 -4.60 -12.77
CA ALA A 341 2.51 -5.41 -12.23
C ALA A 341 2.07 -4.96 -10.82
N VAL A 342 3.03 -4.60 -9.96
CA VAL A 342 2.76 -4.07 -8.62
C VAL A 342 2.01 -2.73 -8.69
N ILE A 343 2.41 -1.82 -9.57
CA ILE A 343 1.71 -0.54 -9.79
C ILE A 343 0.25 -0.78 -10.19
N ASN A 344 0.01 -1.70 -11.12
CA ASN A 344 -1.34 -2.03 -11.56
C ASN A 344 -2.20 -2.60 -10.41
N LYS A 345 -1.64 -3.53 -9.63
CA LYS A 345 -2.33 -4.10 -8.47
C LYS A 345 -2.65 -3.04 -7.42
N HIS A 346 -1.71 -2.14 -7.13
CA HIS A 346 -1.94 -1.03 -6.21
C HIS A 346 -3.09 -0.13 -6.69
N ARG A 347 -3.16 0.15 -8.00
CA ARG A 347 -4.25 0.93 -8.60
C ARG A 347 -5.62 0.25 -8.46
N GLU A 348 -5.68 -1.07 -8.63
CA GLU A 348 -6.90 -1.87 -8.44
C GLU A 348 -7.36 -1.87 -6.98
N GLU A 349 -6.43 -2.03 -6.04
CA GLU A 349 -6.68 -1.93 -4.61
C GLU A 349 -7.19 -0.53 -4.23
N GLN A 350 -6.57 0.51 -4.76
CA GLN A 350 -7.00 1.89 -4.53
C GLN A 350 -8.43 2.14 -5.05
N SER A 351 -8.75 1.65 -6.25
CA SER A 351 -10.10 1.72 -6.80
C SER A 351 -11.12 0.98 -5.92
N SER A 352 -10.72 -0.14 -5.32
CA SER A 352 -11.56 -0.90 -4.39
C SER A 352 -11.81 -0.14 -3.09
N ILE A 353 -10.76 0.49 -2.53
CA ILE A 353 -10.85 1.37 -1.35
C ILE A 353 -11.81 2.53 -1.62
N ASP A 354 -11.70 3.17 -2.77
CA ASP A 354 -12.59 4.28 -3.15
C ASP A 354 -14.04 3.79 -3.38
N GLY A 355 -14.23 2.54 -3.81
CA GLY A 355 -15.52 1.85 -3.81
C GLY A 355 -16.10 1.74 -2.40
N TYR A 356 -15.34 1.18 -1.45
CA TYR A 356 -15.78 1.03 -0.06
C TYR A 356 -16.05 2.37 0.62
N ARG A 357 -15.22 3.39 0.38
CA ARG A 357 -15.44 4.75 0.90
C ARG A 357 -16.80 5.31 0.47
N ARG A 358 -17.17 5.15 -0.80
CA ARG A 358 -18.49 5.57 -1.31
C ARG A 358 -19.64 4.86 -0.62
N GLU A 359 -19.54 3.54 -0.40
CA GLU A 359 -20.56 2.77 0.32
C GLU A 359 -20.67 3.20 1.79
N ILE A 360 -19.56 3.45 2.47
CA ILE A 360 -19.56 3.98 3.84
C ILE A 360 -20.27 5.34 3.88
N THR A 361 -20.02 6.23 2.91
CA THR A 361 -20.71 7.52 2.83
C THR A 361 -22.22 7.34 2.66
N LYS A 362 -22.67 6.42 1.80
CA LYS A 362 -24.10 6.11 1.64
C LYS A 362 -24.71 5.59 2.94
N LEU A 363 -24.02 4.69 3.62
CA LEU A 363 -24.48 4.13 4.90
C LEU A 363 -24.60 5.21 5.98
N ASN A 364 -23.59 6.08 6.10
CA ASN A 364 -23.60 7.20 7.04
C ASN A 364 -24.78 8.16 6.77
N ASN A 365 -25.06 8.46 5.50
CA ASN A 365 -26.22 9.26 5.13
C ASN A 365 -27.55 8.57 5.51
N SER A 366 -27.64 7.25 5.32
CA SER A 366 -28.81 6.46 5.72
C SER A 366 -29.01 6.49 7.25
N ILE A 367 -27.94 6.27 8.02
CA ILE A 367 -27.97 6.33 9.49
C ILE A 367 -28.37 7.73 9.96
N PHE A 368 -27.83 8.79 9.35
CA PHE A 368 -28.21 10.16 9.65
C PHE A 368 -29.71 10.39 9.44
N ASN A 369 -30.26 9.96 8.30
CA ASN A 369 -31.68 10.07 8.00
C ASN A 369 -32.55 9.28 8.99
N GLN A 370 -32.13 8.09 9.39
CA GLN A 370 -32.82 7.29 10.41
C GLN A 370 -32.81 7.97 11.79
N ARG A 371 -31.68 8.57 12.20
CA ARG A 371 -31.60 9.36 13.44
C ARG A 371 -32.56 10.56 13.41
N MET A 372 -32.61 11.27 12.29
CA MET A 372 -33.56 12.37 12.10
C MET A 372 -35.02 11.90 12.18
N PHE A 373 -35.33 10.75 11.61
CA PHE A 373 -36.65 10.14 11.72
C PHE A 373 -37.02 9.78 13.17
N LEU A 374 -36.09 9.14 13.90
CA LEU A 374 -36.30 8.78 15.31
C LEU A 374 -36.52 10.02 16.18
N ASN A 375 -35.77 11.10 15.95
CA ASN A 375 -35.97 12.37 16.64
C ASN A 375 -37.39 12.92 16.42
N LYS A 376 -37.86 12.94 15.18
CA LYS A 376 -39.25 13.36 14.85
C LYS A 376 -40.29 12.46 15.51
N MET A 377 -40.04 11.15 15.59
CA MET A 377 -40.94 10.22 16.29
C MET A 377 -40.98 10.45 17.80
N ASN A 378 -39.84 10.78 18.42
CA ASN A 378 -39.77 11.13 19.84
C ASN A 378 -40.54 12.42 20.13
N GLU A 379 -40.34 13.47 19.32
CA GLU A 379 -41.12 14.72 19.41
C GLU A 379 -42.63 14.45 19.30
N PHE A 380 -43.04 13.59 18.37
CA PHE A 380 -44.43 13.18 18.22
C PHE A 380 -44.96 12.45 19.45
N LEU A 381 -44.19 11.50 20.01
CA LEU A 381 -44.56 10.76 21.21
C LEU A 381 -44.71 11.69 22.42
N ASP A 382 -43.82 12.66 22.58
CA ASP A 382 -43.91 13.64 23.66
C ASP A 382 -45.15 14.54 23.51
N HIS A 383 -45.49 14.92 22.27
CA HIS A 383 -46.73 15.62 22.00
C HIS A 383 -47.97 14.78 22.37
N VAL A 384 -47.99 13.50 21.99
CA VAL A 384 -49.07 12.57 22.35
C VAL A 384 -49.17 12.39 23.86
N ARG A 385 -48.05 12.22 24.56
CA ARG A 385 -48.01 12.14 26.04
C ARG A 385 -48.61 13.39 26.67
N LEU A 386 -48.28 14.58 26.16
CA LEU A 386 -48.84 15.84 26.64
C LEU A 386 -50.35 15.91 26.40
N GLN A 387 -50.83 15.49 25.23
CA GLN A 387 -52.27 15.41 24.95
C GLN A 387 -52.99 14.45 25.90
N ILE A 388 -52.43 13.27 26.15
CA ILE A 388 -52.98 12.30 27.11
C ILE A 388 -53.04 12.90 28.51
N LYS A 389 -51.96 13.55 28.97
CA LYS A 389 -51.93 14.24 30.26
C LYS A 389 -53.02 15.32 30.37
N ASN A 390 -53.20 16.12 29.31
CA ASN A 390 -54.24 17.13 29.25
C ASN A 390 -55.65 16.53 29.26
N ILE A 391 -55.90 15.44 28.53
CA ILE A 391 -57.18 14.73 28.55
C ILE A 391 -57.43 14.14 29.94
N GLY A 392 -56.44 13.49 30.55
CA GLY A 392 -56.52 12.98 31.92
C GLY A 392 -56.89 14.08 32.91
N GLY A 393 -56.26 15.26 32.80
CA GLY A 393 -56.61 16.43 33.60
C GLY A 393 -58.04 16.92 33.38
N LYS A 394 -58.53 16.93 32.12
CA LYS A 394 -59.93 17.31 31.81
C LYS A 394 -60.94 16.29 32.33
N VAL A 395 -60.64 15.00 32.24
CA VAL A 395 -61.49 13.93 32.76
C VAL A 395 -61.54 13.97 34.30
N ALA A 396 -60.40 14.19 34.97
CA ALA A 396 -60.36 14.35 36.42
C ALA A 396 -61.15 15.57 36.92
N LYS A 397 -61.18 16.66 36.12
CA LYS A 397 -61.96 17.87 36.40
C LYS A 397 -63.44 17.77 35.96
N PHE A 398 -63.85 16.68 35.32
CA PHE A 398 -65.22 16.51 34.82
C PHE A 398 -66.16 16.21 36.00
N GLN A 399 -66.66 17.26 36.64
CA GLN A 399 -67.74 17.17 37.59
C GLN A 399 -69.08 17.32 36.86
N LEU A 400 -70.03 16.43 37.12
CA LEU A 400 -71.40 16.59 36.65
C LEU A 400 -71.94 17.93 37.16
N ASN A 401 -72.44 18.79 36.27
CA ASN A 401 -73.10 20.02 36.70
C ASN A 401 -74.33 19.71 37.56
N ASP A 402 -74.75 20.64 38.41
CA ASP A 402 -75.77 20.33 39.41
C ASP A 402 -77.13 20.03 38.79
N ARG A 403 -77.46 20.62 37.63
CA ARG A 403 -78.66 20.25 36.85
C ARG A 403 -78.67 18.78 36.44
N ASN A 404 -77.53 18.26 35.97
CA ASN A 404 -77.39 16.85 35.59
C ASN A 404 -77.45 15.94 36.82
N LYS A 405 -76.89 16.37 37.97
CA LYS A 405 -77.06 15.64 39.23
C LYS A 405 -78.53 15.60 39.66
N THR A 406 -79.27 16.69 39.51
CA THR A 406 -80.70 16.73 39.83
C THR A 406 -81.50 15.80 38.92
N VAL A 407 -81.23 15.79 37.62
CA VAL A 407 -81.90 14.89 36.66
C VAL A 407 -81.57 13.42 36.96
N LEU A 408 -80.31 13.09 37.23
CA LEU A 408 -79.90 11.73 37.62
C LEU A 408 -80.53 11.31 38.95
N GLY A 409 -80.64 12.24 39.90
CA GLY A 409 -81.37 12.03 41.16
C GLY A 409 -82.86 11.74 40.93
N LYS A 410 -83.53 12.47 40.03
CA LYS A 410 -84.92 12.20 39.62
C LYS A 410 -85.10 10.83 38.96
N LEU A 411 -84.06 10.32 38.30
CA LEU A 411 -84.01 8.97 37.72
C LEU A 411 -83.49 7.90 38.71
N ASN A 412 -83.30 8.25 39.98
CA ASN A 412 -82.81 7.38 41.05
C ASN A 412 -81.39 6.81 40.82
N ILE A 413 -80.53 7.51 40.08
CA ILE A 413 -79.15 7.14 39.78
C ILE A 413 -78.20 7.94 40.67
N ARG A 414 -77.51 7.27 41.60
CA ARG A 414 -76.48 7.91 42.44
C ARG A 414 -75.28 8.37 41.58
N CYS A 415 -74.87 9.63 41.76
CA CYS A 415 -73.85 10.29 40.94
C CYS A 415 -72.39 9.92 41.29
N ASN A 416 -72.15 9.16 42.35
CA ASN A 416 -70.80 8.77 42.81
C ASN A 416 -70.27 7.48 42.16
N VAL A 417 -70.78 7.08 40.99
CA VAL A 417 -70.34 5.86 40.31
C VAL A 417 -69.66 6.24 38.99
N GLY A 418 -68.51 5.64 38.69
CA GLY A 418 -67.74 5.94 37.48
C GLY A 418 -68.58 5.90 36.19
N ILE A 419 -68.22 6.73 35.21
CA ILE A 419 -68.99 7.02 33.98
C ILE A 419 -69.57 5.74 33.33
N ASN A 420 -68.81 4.65 33.28
CA ASN A 420 -69.26 3.38 32.69
C ASN A 420 -70.44 2.73 33.44
N ASN A 421 -70.46 2.81 34.77
CA ASN A 421 -71.59 2.31 35.58
C ASN A 421 -72.78 3.27 35.54
N LEU A 422 -72.53 4.58 35.41
CA LEU A 422 -73.58 5.56 35.20
C LEU A 422 -74.32 5.29 33.89
N LEU A 423 -73.57 5.07 32.79
CA LEU A 423 -74.11 4.74 31.47
C LEU A 423 -74.93 3.44 31.50
N LYS A 424 -74.44 2.38 32.15
CA LYS A 424 -75.19 1.12 32.30
C LYS A 424 -76.54 1.33 33.01
N LYS A 425 -76.56 2.12 34.09
CA LYS A 425 -77.81 2.43 34.82
C LYS A 425 -78.77 3.27 33.98
N LEU A 426 -78.25 4.26 33.25
CA LEU A 426 -79.02 5.08 32.31
C LEU A 426 -79.65 4.23 31.20
N PHE A 427 -78.90 3.31 30.60
CA PHE A 427 -79.43 2.40 29.59
C PHE A 427 -80.53 1.49 30.14
N LYS A 428 -80.41 1.04 31.39
CA LYS A 428 -81.47 0.24 32.05
C LYS A 428 -82.76 1.06 32.23
N VAL A 429 -82.65 2.29 32.72
CA VAL A 429 -83.81 3.20 32.87
C VAL A 429 -84.47 3.50 31.52
N ILE A 430 -83.68 3.75 30.47
CA ILE A 430 -84.20 3.96 29.12
C ILE A 430 -84.95 2.72 28.62
N HIS A 431 -84.41 1.53 28.87
CA HIS A 431 -85.06 0.28 28.48
C HIS A 431 -86.39 0.06 29.21
N ASP A 432 -86.43 0.30 30.52
CA ASP A 432 -87.65 0.15 31.33
C ASP A 432 -88.73 1.17 30.91
N LEU A 433 -88.35 2.41 30.61
CA LEU A 433 -89.27 3.42 30.09
C LEU A 433 -89.81 3.06 28.71
N ARG A 434 -88.97 2.50 27.82
CA ARG A 434 -89.40 2.03 26.50
C ARG A 434 -90.43 0.91 26.61
N HIS A 435 -90.22 0.00 27.56
CA HIS A 435 -91.14 -1.09 27.80
C HIS A 435 -92.49 -0.59 28.33
N LYS A 436 -92.47 0.36 29.29
CA LYS A 436 -93.69 1.01 29.80
C LYS A 436 -94.43 1.80 28.71
N ASN A 437 -93.71 2.49 27.83
CA ASN A 437 -94.32 3.22 26.73
C ASN A 437 -95.01 2.28 25.73
N SER A 438 -94.41 1.12 25.44
CA SER A 438 -95.03 0.10 24.61
C SER A 438 -96.30 -0.49 25.26
N THR A 439 -96.31 -0.68 26.59
CA THR A 439 -97.51 -1.10 27.30
C THR A 439 -98.61 -0.03 27.24
N LEU A 440 -98.27 1.25 27.44
CA LEU A 440 -99.20 2.36 27.31
C LEU A 440 -99.73 2.52 25.87
N GLU A 441 -98.90 2.30 24.85
CA GLU A 441 -99.33 2.30 23.44
C GLU A 441 -100.36 1.19 23.18
N ASN A 442 -100.17 0.01 23.76
CA ASN A 442 -101.16 -1.07 23.69
C ASN A 442 -102.45 -0.68 24.42
N GLU A 443 -102.36 -0.10 25.63
CA GLU A 443 -103.54 0.37 26.39
C GLU A 443 -104.30 1.49 25.65
N VAL A 444 -103.61 2.43 25.00
CA VAL A 444 -104.23 3.50 24.19
C VAL A 444 -104.86 2.93 22.92
N SER A 445 -104.24 1.91 22.32
CA SER A 445 -104.83 1.18 21.20
C SER A 445 -106.11 0.45 21.62
N ASP A 446 -106.11 -0.16 22.80
CA ASP A 446 -107.28 -0.85 23.39
C ASP A 446 -108.39 0.14 23.79
N ILE A 447 -108.04 1.33 24.30
CA ILE A 447 -109.00 2.40 24.56
C ILE A 447 -109.54 2.96 23.24
N SER A 448 -108.71 3.11 22.21
CA SER A 448 -109.13 3.58 20.89
C SER A 448 -110.05 2.59 20.18
N SER A 449 -109.83 1.28 20.33
CA SER A 449 -110.76 0.26 19.83
C SER A 449 -112.06 0.25 20.62
N PHE A 450 -112.00 0.35 21.96
CA PHE A 450 -113.17 0.47 22.82
C PHE A 450 -114.05 1.71 22.51
N VAL A 451 -113.41 2.86 22.25
CA VAL A 451 -114.10 4.11 21.87
C VAL A 451 -114.69 4.04 20.46
N LYS A 452 -114.12 3.25 19.55
CA LYS A 452 -114.71 3.02 18.22
C LYS A 452 -115.91 2.07 18.25
N GLU A 453 -115.98 1.15 19.21
CA GLU A 453 -117.08 0.19 19.35
C GLU A 453 -118.28 0.74 20.14
N ASN A 454 -118.06 1.60 21.12
CA ASN A 454 -119.13 2.28 21.86
C ASN A 454 -119.30 3.70 21.35
N ARG A 455 -120.44 4.01 20.71
CA ARG A 455 -120.84 5.38 20.30
C ARG A 455 -120.93 6.30 21.52
N ALA A 456 -119.78 6.76 22.01
CA ALA A 456 -119.63 7.55 23.21
C ALA A 456 -119.66 9.04 22.89
N ASN A 457 -120.35 9.77 23.78
CA ASN A 457 -120.58 11.22 23.81
C ASN A 457 -119.52 12.10 23.11
N ASN A 458 -120.00 13.09 22.34
CA ASN A 458 -119.21 14.15 21.68
C ASN A 458 -118.15 14.84 22.57
N ARG A 459 -118.31 14.78 23.89
CA ARG A 459 -117.35 15.32 24.87
C ARG A 459 -116.08 14.48 25.00
N THR A 460 -116.20 13.16 24.91
CA THR A 460 -115.06 12.22 24.95
C THR A 460 -114.30 12.23 23.63
N ILE A 461 -115.01 12.34 22.50
CA ILE A 461 -114.40 12.52 21.17
C ILE A 461 -113.56 13.80 21.14
N LYS A 462 -114.09 14.93 21.64
CA LYS A 462 -113.31 16.19 21.74
C LYS A 462 -112.07 16.05 22.62
N LEU A 463 -112.15 15.33 23.73
CA LEU A 463 -111.01 15.15 24.63
C LEU A 463 -109.92 14.27 23.98
N ILE A 464 -110.31 13.27 23.20
CA ILE A 464 -109.40 12.45 22.40
C ILE A 464 -108.82 13.25 21.23
N GLU A 465 -109.58 14.14 20.60
CA GLU A 465 -109.07 15.05 19.57
C GLU A 465 -108.05 16.04 20.16
N GLU A 466 -108.32 16.61 21.35
CA GLU A 466 -107.37 17.47 22.07
C GLU A 466 -106.11 16.70 22.47
N PHE A 467 -106.25 15.49 23.00
CA PHE A 467 -105.10 14.65 23.34
C PHE A 467 -104.29 14.26 22.10
N SER A 468 -104.96 13.93 20.99
CA SER A 468 -104.30 13.60 19.73
C SER A 468 -103.56 14.81 19.17
N LYS A 469 -104.11 16.02 19.34
CA LYS A 469 -103.45 17.27 18.94
C LYS A 469 -102.21 17.58 19.78
N GLU A 470 -102.30 17.43 21.11
CA GLU A 470 -101.11 17.56 21.97
C GLU A 470 -100.05 16.51 21.66
N PHE A 471 -100.47 15.28 21.31
CA PHE A 471 -99.55 14.22 20.91
C PHE A 471 -98.87 14.53 19.58
N GLU A 472 -99.61 15.10 18.62
CA GLU A 472 -99.05 15.53 17.34
C GLU A 472 -98.09 16.72 17.51
N ASP A 473 -98.39 17.66 18.42
CA ASP A 473 -97.49 18.76 18.79
C ASP A 473 -96.22 18.24 19.47
N ALA A 474 -96.33 17.27 20.38
CA ALA A 474 -95.18 16.62 20.99
C ALA A 474 -94.34 15.84 19.96
N ARG A 475 -95.00 15.18 19.00
CA ARG A 475 -94.34 14.49 17.88
C ARG A 475 -93.60 15.47 16.97
N ASN A 476 -94.20 16.63 16.69
CA ASN A 476 -93.56 17.70 15.94
C ASN A 476 -92.33 18.25 16.68
N GLY A 477 -92.43 18.49 17.99
CA GLY A 477 -91.28 18.88 18.82
C GLY A 477 -90.15 17.83 18.85
N LEU A 478 -90.50 16.54 18.89
CA LEU A 478 -89.53 15.45 18.81
C LEU A 478 -88.84 15.39 17.43
N ASN A 479 -89.60 15.61 16.35
CA ASN A 479 -89.07 15.66 14.99
C ASN A 479 -88.16 16.88 14.79
N GLU A 480 -88.48 18.04 15.37
CA GLU A 480 -87.60 19.21 15.39
C GLU A 480 -86.30 18.93 16.14
N CYS A 481 -86.38 18.27 17.31
CA CYS A 481 -85.20 17.84 18.06
C CYS A 481 -84.33 16.87 17.24
N ARG A 482 -84.96 15.92 16.53
CA ARG A 482 -84.26 15.00 15.62
C ARG A 482 -83.58 15.76 14.47
N ALA A 483 -84.29 16.69 13.82
CA ALA A 483 -83.74 17.50 12.73
C ALA A 483 -82.59 18.42 13.21
N TYR A 484 -82.67 18.92 14.44
CA TYR A 484 -81.59 19.67 15.07
C TYR A 484 -80.36 18.80 15.32
N LEU A 485 -80.54 17.59 15.88
CA LEU A 485 -79.44 16.65 16.13
C LEU A 485 -78.80 16.17 14.83
N GLU A 486 -79.57 15.94 13.77
CA GLU A 486 -79.03 15.61 12.44
C GLU A 486 -78.22 16.76 11.85
N ARG A 487 -78.70 18.01 11.96
CA ARG A 487 -77.93 19.20 11.56
C ARG A 487 -76.61 19.30 12.33
N LYS A 488 -76.65 19.18 13.66
CA LYS A 488 -75.43 19.22 14.49
C LYS A 488 -74.49 18.04 14.22
N GLY A 489 -75.02 16.87 13.87
CA GLY A 489 -74.25 15.72 13.43
C GLY A 489 -73.53 15.97 12.10
N LYS A 490 -74.19 16.62 11.13
CA LYS A 490 -73.58 17.02 9.86
C LYS A 490 -72.50 18.10 10.05
N GLU A 491 -72.76 19.13 10.86
CA GLU A 491 -71.76 20.14 11.23
C GLU A 491 -70.52 19.50 11.88
N ASN A 492 -70.71 18.56 12.80
CA ASN A 492 -69.59 17.89 13.46
C ASN A 492 -68.77 17.02 12.47
N LYS A 493 -69.41 16.39 11.48
CA LYS A 493 -68.71 15.70 10.39
C LYS A 493 -67.92 16.66 9.51
N LEU A 494 -68.48 17.82 9.18
CA LEU A 494 -67.79 18.89 8.42
C LEU A 494 -66.56 19.39 9.18
N LEU A 495 -66.72 19.75 10.46
CA LEU A 495 -65.61 20.19 11.33
C LEU A 495 -64.52 19.12 11.46
N LYS A 496 -64.88 17.84 11.57
CA LYS A 496 -63.89 16.74 11.57
C LYS A 496 -63.14 16.63 10.24
N ASN A 497 -63.81 16.87 9.12
CA ASN A 497 -63.18 16.87 7.80
C ASN A 497 -62.27 18.10 7.60
N GLU A 498 -62.68 19.28 8.07
CA GLU A 498 -61.84 20.48 8.06
C GLU A 498 -60.61 20.33 8.95
N LEU A 499 -60.77 19.77 10.15
CA LEU A 499 -59.64 19.41 11.02
C LEU A 499 -58.69 18.41 10.34
N ARG A 500 -59.21 17.44 9.59
CA ARG A 500 -58.37 16.52 8.80
C ARG A 500 -57.65 17.23 7.66
N LYS A 501 -58.29 18.18 6.97
CA LYS A 501 -57.67 18.98 5.91
C LYS A 501 -56.58 19.91 6.47
N LEU A 502 -56.84 20.59 7.58
CA LEU A 502 -55.86 21.42 8.30
C LEU A 502 -54.66 20.58 8.77
N ARG A 503 -54.89 19.38 9.29
CA ARG A 503 -53.81 18.43 9.64
C ARG A 503 -52.99 17.95 8.44
N LYS A 504 -53.56 17.92 7.23
CA LYS A 504 -52.84 17.60 5.99
C LYS A 504 -52.06 18.80 5.46
N CYS A 505 -52.62 20.01 5.48
CA CYS A 505 -51.90 21.23 5.06
C CYS A 505 -50.73 21.58 5.97
N HIS A 506 -50.80 21.28 7.27
CA HIS A 506 -49.68 21.50 8.19
C HIS A 506 -48.49 20.54 7.97
N ARG A 507 -48.65 19.49 7.13
CA ARG A 507 -47.53 18.63 6.67
C ARG A 507 -46.86 19.13 5.38
N CYS A 508 -47.31 20.26 4.81
CA CYS A 508 -46.75 20.81 3.57
C CYS A 508 -45.99 22.13 3.76
N VAL A 509 -45.89 22.66 5.00
CA VAL A 509 -45.23 23.95 5.30
C VAL A 509 -44.12 23.81 6.37
N LEU A 510 -43.79 22.58 6.77
CA LEU A 510 -42.62 22.21 7.58
C LEU A 510 -42.05 20.90 7.02
#